data_AF-A0A9X3MXF4-F1
#
_entry.id   AF-A0A9X3MXF4-F1
#
_cell.length_a   1.000
_cell.length_b   1.000
_cell.length_c   1.000
_cell.angle_alpha   90.00
_cell.angle_beta   90.00
_cell.angle_gamma   90.00
#
_symmetry.space_group_name_H-M   'P 1'
#
loop_
_entity.id
_entity.type
_entity.pdbx_description
1 polymer ?
#
loop_
_entity_poly.entity_id
_entity_poly.type
_entity_poly.pdbx_seq_one_letter_code
_entity_poly.pdbx_strand_id
1 'polypeptide(L)'
;MQARTIAKQIAYGRIAIGAALLVKPDLVTGRWVGPVADSPGGRVLAVAFGARDLAVGAGTAFALHTGASARPWLVAAVFTDAVDAVATGGARRSLPTPGALGTVALASVSAAVGAWTASQLD
;
A
#
# COMPACT_ATOMS: atom_id res chain seq x y z
N MET A 1 11.29 -16.91 9.94
CA MET A 1 11.28 -15.44 10.17
C MET A 1 10.24 -15.12 11.24
N GLN A 2 10.55 -14.29 12.24
CA GLN A 2 9.55 -13.89 13.23
C GLN A 2 8.50 -13.00 12.55
N ALA A 3 7.20 -13.26 12.74
CA ALA A 3 6.10 -12.47 12.15
C ALA A 3 6.25 -10.96 12.43
N ARG A 4 6.81 -10.61 13.58
CA ARG A 4 7.18 -9.24 13.96
C ARG A 4 8.16 -8.58 12.98
N THR A 5 9.14 -9.31 12.44
CA THR A 5 10.08 -8.79 11.44
C THR A 5 9.37 -8.48 10.12
N ILE A 6 8.45 -9.36 9.70
CA ILE A 6 7.66 -9.15 8.48
C ILE A 6 6.73 -7.96 8.65
N ALA A 7 6.08 -7.82 9.82
CA ALA A 7 5.26 -6.65 10.12
C ALA A 7 6.06 -5.33 10.09
N LYS A 8 7.31 -5.33 10.57
CA LYS A 8 8.21 -4.17 10.43
C LYS A 8 8.50 -3.85 8.96
N GLN A 9 8.76 -4.87 8.14
CA GLN A 9 9.00 -4.68 6.70
C GLN A 9 7.77 -4.11 5.99
N ILE A 10 6.58 -4.61 6.30
CA ILE A 10 5.30 -4.06 5.80
C ILE A 10 5.16 -2.60 6.21
N ALA A 11 5.39 -2.29 7.50
CA ALA A 11 5.27 -0.93 8.02
C ALA A 11 6.20 0.05 7.29
N TYR A 12 7.49 -0.29 7.18
CA TYR A 12 8.47 0.58 6.53
C TYR A 12 8.27 0.68 5.02
N GLY A 13 7.85 -0.41 4.35
CA GLY A 13 7.51 -0.38 2.93
C GLY A 13 6.37 0.60 2.65
N ARG A 14 5.33 0.58 3.48
CA ARG A 14 4.20 1.52 3.37
C ARG A 14 4.58 2.96 3.68
N ILE A 15 5.40 3.19 4.70
CA ILE A 15 5.94 4.52 5.00
C ILE A 15 6.72 5.04 3.80
N ALA A 16 7.57 4.21 3.19
CA ALA A 16 8.37 4.60 2.03
C ALA A 16 7.50 4.94 0.80
N ILE A 17 6.54 4.07 0.46
CA ILE A 17 5.61 4.30 -0.67
C ILE A 17 4.74 5.53 -0.40
N GLY A 18 4.18 5.64 0.80
CA GLY A 18 3.34 6.77 1.20
C GLY A 18 4.09 8.10 1.14
N ALA A 19 5.30 8.16 1.71
CA ALA A 19 6.16 9.34 1.63
C ALA A 19 6.54 9.67 0.18
N ALA A 20 6.84 8.67 -0.66
CA ALA A 20 7.13 8.88 -2.06
C ALA A 20 5.93 9.49 -2.82
N LEU A 21 4.71 9.02 -2.55
CA LEU A 21 3.48 9.57 -3.11
C LEU A 21 3.19 11.01 -2.66
N LEU A 22 3.57 11.37 -1.43
CA LEU A 22 3.46 12.74 -0.92
C LEU A 22 4.43 13.70 -1.62
N VAL A 23 5.67 13.27 -1.81
CA VAL A 23 6.76 14.13 -2.32
C VAL A 23 6.79 14.17 -3.84
N LYS A 24 6.61 13.01 -4.49
CA LYS A 24 6.73 12.80 -5.93
C LYS A 24 5.63 11.87 -6.43
N PRO A 25 4.35 12.30 -6.40
CA PRO A 25 3.20 11.46 -6.79
C PRO A 25 3.36 10.85 -8.19
N ASP A 26 3.78 11.65 -9.16
CA ASP A 26 3.90 11.28 -10.57
C ASP A 26 4.88 10.09 -10.80
N LEU A 27 5.94 9.98 -9.97
CA LEU A 27 6.91 8.89 -10.09
C LEU A 27 6.31 7.52 -9.77
N VAL A 28 5.37 7.49 -8.82
CA VAL A 28 4.74 6.25 -8.35
C VAL A 28 3.52 5.93 -9.21
N THR A 29 2.69 6.94 -9.50
CA THR A 29 1.41 6.72 -10.19
C THR A 29 1.54 6.70 -11.72
N GLY A 30 2.55 7.35 -12.32
CA GLY A 30 2.67 7.44 -13.78
C GLY A 30 2.77 6.09 -14.47
N ARG A 31 3.50 5.12 -13.88
CA ARG A 31 3.58 3.75 -14.42
C ARG A 31 2.32 2.93 -14.15
N TRP A 32 1.55 3.27 -13.12
CA TRP A 32 0.35 2.53 -12.70
C TRP A 32 -0.90 2.96 -13.47
N VAL A 33 -1.19 4.27 -13.50
CA VAL A 33 -2.42 4.82 -14.09
C VAL A 33 -2.20 5.56 -15.40
N GLY A 34 -0.95 5.72 -15.84
CA GLY A 34 -0.62 6.39 -17.09
C GLY A 34 -0.83 7.91 -17.02
N PRO A 35 -1.17 8.58 -18.14
CA PRO A 35 -1.16 10.05 -18.24
C PRO A 35 -2.06 10.80 -17.25
N VAL A 36 -3.10 10.14 -16.71
CA VAL A 36 -3.97 10.77 -15.68
C VAL A 36 -3.21 11.11 -14.40
N ALA A 37 -2.09 10.42 -14.12
CA ALA A 37 -1.19 10.71 -13.01
C ALA A 37 -0.69 12.16 -13.00
N ASP A 38 -0.46 12.74 -14.18
CA ASP A 38 0.12 14.08 -14.34
C ASP A 38 -0.94 15.20 -14.23
N SER A 39 -2.22 14.83 -14.22
CA SER A 39 -3.31 15.80 -14.05
C SER A 39 -3.38 16.34 -12.62
N PRO A 40 -3.84 17.59 -12.40
CA PRO A 40 -4.02 18.13 -11.05
C PRO A 40 -4.91 17.24 -10.16
N GLY A 41 -6.01 16.70 -10.73
CA GLY A 41 -6.89 15.78 -10.01
C GLY A 41 -6.22 14.44 -9.66
N GLY A 42 -5.45 13.87 -10.60
CA GLY A 42 -4.67 12.66 -10.37
C GLY A 42 -3.63 12.82 -9.27
N ARG A 43 -2.94 13.96 -9.23
CA ARG A 43 -1.97 14.30 -8.17
C ARG A 43 -2.61 14.41 -6.79
N VAL A 44 -3.78 15.04 -6.68
CA VAL A 44 -4.52 15.13 -5.41
C VAL A 44 -4.86 13.73 -4.89
N LEU A 45 -5.36 12.86 -5.76
CA LEU A 45 -5.67 11.47 -5.39
C LEU A 45 -4.41 10.69 -5.00
N ALA A 46 -3.31 10.87 -5.74
CA ALA A 46 -2.02 10.22 -5.44
C ALA A 46 -1.50 10.61 -4.05
N VAL A 47 -1.55 11.90 -3.70
CA VAL A 47 -1.15 12.40 -2.37
C VAL A 47 -2.08 11.84 -1.28
N ALA A 48 -3.39 11.81 -1.52
CA ALA A 48 -4.34 11.24 -0.56
C ALA A 48 -4.10 9.75 -0.31
N PHE A 49 -3.81 8.97 -1.36
CA PHE A 49 -3.39 7.57 -1.23
C PHE A 49 -2.09 7.43 -0.45
N GLY A 50 -1.10 8.28 -0.75
CA GLY A 50 0.16 8.30 -0.02
C GLY A 50 -0.01 8.59 1.47
N ALA A 51 -0.91 9.52 1.82
CA ALA A 51 -1.17 9.90 3.21
C ALA A 51 -1.80 8.74 4.00
N ARG A 52 -2.72 8.00 3.37
CA ARG A 52 -3.31 6.77 3.93
C ARG A 52 -2.24 5.72 4.22
N ASP A 53 -1.36 5.44 3.25
CA ASP A 53 -0.33 4.42 3.41
C ASP A 53 0.71 4.81 4.46
N LEU A 54 1.07 6.08 4.52
CA LEU A 54 1.93 6.62 5.56
C LEU A 54 1.30 6.47 6.94
N ALA A 55 0.01 6.78 7.10
CA ALA A 55 -0.70 6.65 8.36
C ALA A 55 -0.79 5.18 8.82
N VAL A 56 -1.14 4.25 7.92
CA VAL A 56 -1.21 2.81 8.24
C VAL A 56 0.17 2.24 8.59
N GLY A 57 1.21 2.61 7.83
CA GLY A 57 2.58 2.20 8.09
C GLY A 57 3.12 2.75 9.41
N ALA A 58 2.90 4.03 9.69
CA ALA A 58 3.29 4.67 10.95
C ALA A 58 2.55 4.08 12.15
N GLY A 59 1.24 3.85 12.04
CA GLY A 59 0.45 3.20 13.08
C GLY A 59 0.94 1.78 13.39
N THR A 60 1.27 1.00 12.34
CA THR A 60 1.88 -0.33 12.50
C THR A 60 3.23 -0.24 13.21
N ALA A 61 4.12 0.66 12.77
CA ALA A 61 5.45 0.82 13.38
C ALA A 61 5.35 1.27 14.85
N PHE A 62 4.45 2.20 15.15
CA PHE A 62 4.20 2.70 16.50
C PHE A 62 3.67 1.59 17.41
N ALA A 63 2.70 0.79 16.96
CA ALA A 63 2.19 -0.35 17.73
C ALA A 63 3.30 -1.38 18.02
N LEU A 64 4.10 -1.72 17.00
CA LEU A 64 5.23 -2.64 17.18
C LEU A 64 6.30 -2.11 18.13
N HIS A 65 6.53 -0.79 18.14
CA HIS A 65 7.51 -0.13 19.02
C HIS A 65 7.05 -0.08 20.48
N THR A 66 5.78 0.24 20.70
CA THR A 66 5.17 0.35 22.05
C THR A 66 4.77 -1.00 22.64
N GLY A 67 4.84 -2.09 21.86
CA GLY A 67 4.38 -3.41 22.27
C GLY A 67 2.86 -3.60 22.20
N ALA A 68 2.12 -2.61 21.70
CA ALA A 68 0.69 -2.73 21.42
C ALA A 68 0.41 -3.68 20.25
N SER A 69 -0.86 -4.08 20.10
CA SER A 69 -1.27 -4.94 19.00
C SER A 69 -1.15 -4.21 17.66
N ALA A 70 -0.32 -4.74 16.76
CA ALA A 70 -0.20 -4.26 15.38
C ALA A 70 -1.27 -4.83 14.45
N ARG A 71 -2.04 -5.83 14.92
CA ARG A 71 -3.04 -6.56 14.13
C ARG A 71 -4.10 -5.65 13.49
N PRO A 72 -4.68 -4.64 14.17
CA PRO A 72 -5.66 -3.74 13.54
C PRO A 72 -5.07 -2.96 12.35
N TRP A 73 -3.82 -2.51 12.48
CA TRP A 73 -3.12 -1.79 11.42
C TRP A 73 -2.76 -2.69 10.24
N LEU A 74 -2.38 -3.95 10.50
CA LEU A 74 -2.16 -4.93 9.46
C LEU A 74 -3.44 -5.31 8.73
N VAL A 75 -4.57 -5.42 9.42
CA VAL A 75 -5.89 -5.63 8.78
C VAL A 75 -6.25 -4.44 7.89
N ALA A 76 -6.00 -3.21 8.34
CA ALA A 76 -6.19 -2.02 7.51
C ALA A 76 -5.29 -2.05 6.26
N ALA A 77 -4.02 -2.45 6.41
CA ALA A 77 -3.11 -2.66 5.29
C ALA A 77 -3.67 -3.67 4.27
N VAL A 78 -4.07 -4.87 4.74
CA VAL A 78 -4.68 -5.91 3.90
C VAL A 78 -5.88 -5.38 3.14
N PHE A 79 -6.76 -4.64 3.82
CA PHE A 79 -7.92 -4.03 3.19
C PHE A 79 -7.52 -3.06 2.06
N THR A 80 -6.56 -2.16 2.32
CA THR A 80 -6.10 -1.22 1.29
C THR A 80 -5.51 -1.91 0.08
N ASP A 81 -4.67 -2.92 0.28
CA ASP A 81 -4.04 -3.67 -0.83
C ASP A 81 -5.08 -4.47 -1.63
N ALA A 82 -6.04 -5.09 -0.95
CA ALA A 82 -7.12 -5.81 -1.62
C ALA A 82 -7.99 -4.87 -2.49
N VAL A 83 -8.33 -3.69 -1.98
CA VAL A 83 -9.07 -2.66 -2.74
C VAL A 83 -8.25 -2.19 -3.94
N ASP A 84 -6.96 -1.92 -3.76
CA ASP A 84 -6.08 -1.44 -4.84
C ASP A 84 -5.94 -2.51 -5.95
N ALA A 85 -5.85 -3.79 -5.58
CA ALA A 85 -5.86 -4.92 -6.52
C ALA A 85 -7.19 -5.04 -7.29
N VAL A 86 -8.33 -4.96 -6.58
CA VAL A 86 -9.67 -5.06 -7.19
C VAL A 86 -9.94 -3.87 -8.12
N ALA A 87 -9.65 -2.65 -7.67
CA ALA A 87 -9.86 -1.45 -8.46
C ALA A 87 -8.98 -1.45 -9.73
N THR A 88 -7.69 -1.77 -9.59
CA THR A 88 -6.77 -1.87 -10.73
C THR A 88 -7.17 -3.00 -11.68
N GLY A 89 -7.57 -4.16 -11.14
CA GLY A 89 -8.05 -5.29 -11.93
C GLY A 89 -9.34 -4.98 -12.71
N GLY A 90 -10.28 -4.26 -12.10
CA GLY A 90 -11.52 -3.82 -12.73
C GLY A 90 -11.28 -2.81 -13.85
N ALA A 91 -10.32 -1.90 -13.68
CA ALA A 91 -9.96 -0.89 -14.68
C ALA A 91 -8.86 -1.34 -15.66
N ARG A 92 -8.37 -2.59 -15.60
CA ARG A 92 -7.16 -3.06 -16.31
C ARG A 92 -7.10 -2.77 -17.81
N ARG A 93 -8.26 -2.71 -18.49
CA ARG A 93 -8.36 -2.44 -19.94
C ARG A 93 -8.11 -0.97 -20.29
N SER A 94 -8.23 -0.08 -19.31
CA SER A 94 -8.04 1.37 -19.43
C SER A 94 -6.70 1.85 -18.88
N LEU A 95 -5.86 0.92 -18.40
CA LEU A 95 -4.58 1.21 -17.74
C LEU A 95 -3.41 0.67 -18.57
N PRO A 96 -2.20 1.24 -18.42
CA PRO A 96 -0.98 0.67 -19.00
C PRO A 96 -0.79 -0.78 -18.53
N THR A 97 -0.77 -1.73 -19.46
CA THR A 97 -0.80 -3.17 -19.13
C THR A 97 0.31 -3.63 -18.18
N PRO A 98 1.60 -3.25 -18.37
CA PRO A 98 2.66 -3.67 -17.45
C PRO A 98 2.46 -3.12 -16.04
N GLY A 99 2.00 -1.87 -15.93
CA GLY A 99 1.75 -1.20 -14.66
C GLY A 99 0.55 -1.76 -13.90
N ALA A 100 -0.55 -2.02 -14.60
CA ALA A 100 -1.75 -2.61 -14.04
C ALA A 100 -1.48 -4.02 -13.51
N LEU A 101 -0.81 -4.88 -14.30
CA LEU A 101 -0.46 -6.23 -13.87
C LEU A 101 0.52 -6.21 -12.69
N GLY A 102 1.55 -5.38 -12.75
CA GLY A 102 2.51 -5.22 -11.65
C GLY A 102 1.85 -4.78 -10.35
N THR A 103 0.92 -3.83 -10.43
CA THR A 103 0.19 -3.33 -9.25
C THR A 103 -0.75 -4.40 -8.68
N VAL A 104 -1.54 -5.07 -9.53
CA VAL A 104 -2.42 -6.16 -9.07
C VAL A 104 -1.61 -7.27 -8.40
N ALA A 105 -0.49 -7.67 -8.99
CA ALA A 105 0.37 -8.70 -8.43
C ALA A 105 0.96 -8.28 -7.07
N LEU A 106 1.55 -7.08 -7.01
CA LEU A 106 2.15 -6.56 -5.78
C LEU A 106 1.11 -6.41 -4.66
N ALA A 107 -0.03 -5.80 -4.97
CA ALA A 107 -1.09 -5.57 -3.99
C ALA A 107 -1.70 -6.90 -3.53
N SER A 108 -1.93 -7.86 -4.43
CA SER A 108 -2.46 -9.18 -4.05
C SER A 108 -1.49 -9.96 -3.16
N VAL A 109 -0.19 -9.94 -3.46
CA VAL A 109 0.84 -10.57 -2.63
C VAL A 109 0.96 -9.87 -1.28
N SER A 110 0.98 -8.54 -1.26
CA SER A 110 1.04 -7.74 -0.03
C SER A 110 -0.17 -8.01 0.88
N ALA A 111 -1.38 -8.10 0.31
CA ALA A 111 -2.59 -8.46 1.04
C ALA A 111 -2.49 -9.87 1.64
N ALA A 112 -2.03 -10.86 0.87
CA ALA A 112 -1.87 -12.23 1.35
C ALA A 112 -0.82 -12.33 2.48
N VAL A 113 0.35 -11.70 2.31
CA VAL A 113 1.41 -11.65 3.32
C VAL A 113 0.96 -10.89 4.56
N GLY A 114 0.24 -9.78 4.40
CA GLY A 114 -0.33 -9.01 5.51
C GLY A 114 -1.35 -9.80 6.31
N ALA A 115 -2.24 -10.53 5.63
CA ALA A 115 -3.25 -11.36 6.27
C ALA A 115 -2.63 -12.51 7.07
N TRP A 116 -1.65 -13.20 6.47
CA TRP A 116 -0.87 -14.21 7.16
C TRP A 116 -0.10 -13.62 8.34
N THR A 117 0.53 -12.45 8.19
CA THR A 117 1.28 -11.82 9.28
C THR A 117 0.35 -11.42 10.43
N ALA A 118 -0.85 -10.92 10.11
CA ALA A 118 -1.87 -10.58 11.09
C ALA A 118 -2.40 -11.79 11.86
N SER A 119 -2.53 -12.96 11.22
CA SER A 119 -2.96 -14.20 11.90
C SER A 119 -1.87 -14.83 12.77
N GLN A 120 -0.61 -14.43 12.57
CA GLN A 120 0.53 -14.87 13.38
C GLN A 120 0.87 -13.88 14.50
N LEU A 121 0.24 -12.70 14.53
CA LEU A 121 0.40 -11.67 15.54
C LEU A 121 -0.86 -11.63 16.40
N ASP A 122 -0.97 -12.64 17.25
CA ASP A 122 -1.92 -12.75 18.36
C ASP A 122 -1.15 -13.19 19.61
#